data_AF-A0A354GW14-F1
#
_entry.id   AF-A0A354GW14-F1
#
_cell.length_a   1.000
_cell.length_b   1.000
_cell.length_c   1.000
_cell.angle_alpha   90.00
_cell.angle_beta   90.00
_cell.angle_gamma   90.00
#
_symmetry.space_group_name_H-M   'P 1'
#
loop_
_entity.id
_entity.type
_entity.pdbx_description
1 polymer ?
#
loop_
_entity_poly.entity_id
_entity_poly.type
_entity_poly.pdbx_seq_one_letter_code
_entity_poly.pdbx_strand_id
1 'polypeptide(L)'
;MDLGPADVIEDAVKEVRQALTDAQGSPKHPSTITQEGEPDAEKAMLKPLAALSKLVLEPLAEHIDGKKRWYISPDASLWLVPWAALPLKDGRYAVEAHTISYLVSGRDLAAVPSQAKPSRPRMMADPDYN
;
A
#
# COMPACT_ATOMS: atom_id res chain seq x y z
N MET A 1 -1.25 9.10 -15.00
CA MET A 1 -2.68 9.41 -14.74
C MET A 1 -2.69 10.47 -13.68
N ASP A 2 -3.42 11.55 -13.90
CA ASP A 2 -3.62 12.56 -12.87
C ASP A 2 -4.71 12.07 -11.91
N LEU A 3 -4.44 12.08 -10.61
CA LEU A 3 -5.37 11.66 -9.55
C LEU A 3 -6.02 12.85 -8.83
N GLY A 4 -5.77 14.07 -9.31
CA GLY A 4 -6.26 15.30 -8.69
C GLY A 4 -5.23 15.95 -7.75
N PRO A 5 -5.67 16.89 -6.89
CA PRO A 5 -4.77 17.66 -6.04
C PRO A 5 -3.96 16.79 -5.07
N ALA A 6 -2.64 16.95 -5.08
CA ALA A 6 -1.73 16.18 -4.24
C ALA A 6 -2.03 16.34 -2.75
N ASP A 7 -2.32 17.57 -2.29
CA ASP A 7 -2.58 17.87 -0.87
C ASP A 7 -3.73 17.02 -0.29
N VAL A 8 -4.79 16.80 -1.09
CA VAL A 8 -5.96 16.01 -0.65
C VAL A 8 -5.60 14.54 -0.47
N ILE A 9 -4.77 14.00 -1.37
CA ILE A 9 -4.31 12.62 -1.29
C ILE A 9 -3.31 12.47 -0.14
N GLU A 10 -2.42 13.43 0.05
CA GLU A 10 -1.44 13.46 1.14
C GLU A 10 -2.11 13.47 2.52
N ASP A 11 -3.15 14.28 2.70
CA ASP A 11 -3.94 14.32 3.91
C ASP A 11 -4.64 12.98 4.17
N ALA A 12 -5.25 12.38 3.14
CA ALA A 12 -5.90 11.07 3.27
C ALA A 12 -4.89 9.95 3.60
N VAL A 13 -3.70 9.97 3.00
CA VAL A 13 -2.60 9.04 3.33
C VAL A 13 -2.16 9.21 4.78
N LYS A 14 -2.03 10.47 5.25
CA LYS A 14 -1.66 10.77 6.63
C LYS A 14 -2.72 10.25 7.61
N GLU A 15 -4.00 10.40 7.31
CA GLU A 15 -5.08 9.85 8.13
C GLU A 15 -5.02 8.32 8.25
N VAL A 16 -4.84 7.62 7.13
CA VAL A 16 -4.69 6.15 7.13
C VAL A 16 -3.48 5.71 7.96
N ARG A 17 -2.35 6.41 7.82
CA ARG A 17 -1.13 6.11 8.59
C ARG A 17 -1.28 6.38 10.08
N GLN A 18 -1.98 7.46 10.44
CA GLN A 18 -2.28 7.74 11.84
C GLN A 18 -3.13 6.63 12.44
N ALA A 19 -4.21 6.26 11.75
CA ALA A 19 -5.06 5.17 12.20
C ALA A 19 -4.27 3.85 12.34
N LEU A 20 -3.29 3.58 11.46
CA LEU A 20 -2.44 2.38 11.53
C LEU A 20 -1.52 2.40 12.73
N THR A 21 -1.08 3.59 13.12
CA THR A 21 -0.26 3.80 14.31
C THR A 21 -1.11 3.59 15.57
N ASP A 22 -2.34 4.09 15.58
CA ASP A 22 -3.27 3.93 16.70
C ASP A 22 -3.65 2.44 16.88
N ALA A 23 -3.93 1.75 15.77
CA ALA A 23 -4.25 0.32 15.76
C ALA A 23 -3.08 -0.56 16.23
N GLN A 24 -1.83 -0.22 15.85
CA GLN A 24 -0.63 -0.93 16.33
C GLN A 24 -0.26 -0.58 17.78
N GLY A 25 -0.70 0.59 18.26
CA GLY A 25 -0.33 1.11 19.56
C GLY A 25 1.15 1.50 19.63
N SER A 26 1.60 1.85 20.81
CA SER A 26 2.98 2.21 21.13
C SER A 26 3.30 1.81 22.57
N PRO A 27 4.58 1.74 22.96
CA PRO A 27 4.96 1.46 24.35
C PRO A 27 4.31 2.40 25.39
N LYS A 28 3.89 3.60 24.95
CA LYS A 28 3.21 4.61 25.76
C LYS A 28 1.68 4.62 25.64
N HIS A 29 1.11 3.95 24.62
CA HIS A 29 -0.33 3.95 24.33
C HIS A 29 -0.76 2.55 23.87
N PRO A 30 -1.62 1.84 24.63
CA PRO A 30 -2.05 0.50 24.25
C PRO A 30 -2.78 0.54 22.90
N SER A 31 -2.58 -0.49 22.07
CA SER A 31 -3.24 -0.57 20.77
C SER A 31 -4.76 -0.69 20.89
N THR A 32 -5.49 -0.10 19.95
CA THR A 32 -6.94 -0.28 19.83
C THR A 32 -7.30 -1.76 19.66
N ILE A 33 -6.45 -2.54 18.98
CA ILE A 33 -6.60 -4.00 18.87
C ILE A 33 -6.61 -4.68 20.26
N THR A 34 -5.74 -4.25 21.17
CA THR A 34 -5.65 -4.84 22.53
C THR A 34 -6.76 -4.33 23.44
N GLN A 35 -7.25 -3.10 23.22
CA GLN A 35 -8.23 -2.46 24.09
C GLN A 35 -9.68 -2.78 23.73
N GLU A 36 -10.01 -2.72 22.44
CA GLU A 36 -11.38 -2.78 21.92
C GLU A 36 -11.62 -4.09 21.13
N GLY A 37 -10.54 -4.74 20.68
CA GLY A 37 -10.59 -5.96 19.90
C GLY A 37 -10.42 -5.71 18.40
N GLU A 38 -10.08 -6.78 17.67
CA GLU A 38 -9.88 -6.77 16.22
C GLU A 38 -11.04 -6.16 15.40
N PRO A 39 -12.34 -6.46 15.65
CA PRO A 39 -13.42 -5.98 14.79
C PRO A 39 -13.65 -4.47 14.87
N ASP A 40 -13.50 -3.86 16.05
CA ASP A 40 -13.68 -2.41 16.20
C ASP A 40 -12.46 -1.65 15.65
N ALA A 41 -11.25 -2.19 15.81
CA ALA A 41 -10.05 -1.66 15.17
C ALA A 41 -10.13 -1.72 13.63
N GLU A 42 -10.65 -2.82 13.07
CA GLU A 42 -10.90 -2.93 11.63
C GLU A 42 -11.95 -1.90 11.15
N LYS A 43 -13.04 -1.73 11.89
CA LYS A 43 -14.06 -0.73 11.54
C LYS A 43 -13.51 0.70 11.56
N ALA A 44 -12.65 1.02 12.54
CA ALA A 44 -11.96 2.30 12.60
C ALA A 44 -11.02 2.50 11.39
N MET A 45 -10.37 1.42 10.93
CA MET A 45 -9.52 1.39 9.72
C MET A 45 -10.29 1.57 8.41
N LEU A 46 -11.47 0.96 8.30
CA LEU A 46 -12.23 0.93 7.05
C LEU A 46 -12.64 2.33 6.59
N LYS A 47 -12.95 3.24 7.52
CA LYS A 47 -13.39 4.61 7.18
C LYS A 47 -12.30 5.41 6.44
N PRO A 48 -11.07 5.60 6.96
CA PRO A 48 -10.02 6.31 6.24
C PRO A 48 -9.55 5.54 5.00
N LEU A 49 -9.53 4.20 5.02
CA LEU A 49 -9.19 3.40 3.85
C LEU A 49 -10.20 3.58 2.70
N ALA A 50 -11.51 3.62 3.01
CA ALA A 50 -12.54 3.86 2.01
C ALA A 50 -12.45 5.27 1.42
N ALA A 51 -12.13 6.28 2.23
CA ALA A 51 -11.90 7.64 1.75
C ALA A 51 -10.70 7.71 0.79
N LEU A 52 -9.57 7.10 1.16
CA LEU A 52 -8.39 7.05 0.30
C LEU A 52 -8.65 6.23 -0.98
N SER A 53 -9.31 5.08 -0.85
CA SER A 53 -9.72 4.24 -1.99
C SER A 53 -10.55 5.02 -2.99
N LYS A 54 -11.50 5.85 -2.51
CA LYS A 54 -12.31 6.70 -3.37
C LYS A 54 -11.45 7.66 -4.21
N LEU A 55 -10.48 8.32 -3.57
CA LEU A 55 -9.62 9.30 -4.23
C LEU A 55 -8.71 8.67 -5.28
N VAL A 56 -8.18 7.47 -5.04
CA VAL A 56 -7.19 6.85 -5.93
C VAL A 56 -7.77 5.81 -6.89
N LEU A 57 -8.73 5.00 -6.48
CA LEU A 57 -9.28 3.92 -7.31
C LEU A 57 -10.41 4.38 -8.23
N GLU A 58 -11.23 5.36 -7.84
CA GLU A 58 -12.29 5.86 -8.73
C GLU A 58 -11.74 6.45 -10.04
N PRO A 59 -10.76 7.37 -10.04
CA PRO A 59 -10.19 7.89 -11.30
C PRO A 59 -9.45 6.81 -12.10
N LEU A 60 -8.97 5.76 -11.45
CA LEU A 60 -8.30 4.65 -12.12
C LEU A 60 -9.27 3.57 -12.62
N ALA A 61 -10.52 3.55 -12.17
CA ALA A 61 -11.47 2.45 -12.37
C ALA A 61 -11.58 2.05 -13.84
N GLU A 62 -11.71 3.02 -14.76
CA GLU A 62 -11.83 2.75 -16.20
C GLU A 62 -10.62 2.00 -16.79
N HIS A 63 -9.45 2.12 -16.17
CA HIS A 63 -8.19 1.55 -16.66
C HIS A 63 -7.84 0.22 -15.98
N ILE A 64 -8.27 0.04 -14.73
CA ILE A 64 -7.95 -1.13 -13.90
C ILE A 64 -9.08 -2.17 -13.87
N ASP A 65 -10.29 -1.81 -14.30
CA ASP A 65 -11.44 -2.72 -14.28
C ASP A 65 -11.19 -3.96 -15.17
N GLY A 66 -11.52 -5.14 -14.63
CA GLY A 66 -11.24 -6.44 -15.25
C GLY A 66 -9.76 -6.84 -15.32
N LYS A 67 -8.80 -6.04 -14.85
CA LYS A 67 -7.37 -6.39 -14.86
C LYS A 67 -6.97 -7.15 -13.61
N LYS A 68 -6.56 -8.41 -13.75
CA LYS A 68 -6.14 -9.27 -12.62
C LYS A 68 -4.80 -8.89 -11.98
N ARG A 69 -3.96 -8.11 -12.67
CA ARG A 69 -2.62 -7.73 -12.21
C ARG A 69 -2.40 -6.24 -12.35
N TRP A 70 -1.96 -5.61 -11.27
CA TRP A 70 -1.63 -4.19 -11.22
C TRP A 70 -0.12 -4.02 -11.05
N TYR A 71 0.45 -3.23 -11.96
CA TYR A 71 1.82 -2.78 -11.87
C TYR A 71 1.79 -1.30 -11.50
N ILE A 72 2.20 -0.98 -10.29
CA ILE A 72 2.07 0.36 -9.72
C ILE A 72 3.45 1.00 -9.71
N SER A 73 3.59 2.13 -10.40
CA SER A 73 4.77 2.99 -10.36
C SER A 73 4.33 4.38 -9.88
N PRO A 74 4.14 4.57 -8.56
CA PRO A 74 3.67 5.83 -8.01
C PRO A 74 4.77 6.90 -8.05
N ASP A 75 4.34 8.17 -7.98
CA ASP A 75 5.22 9.29 -7.63
C ASP A 75 5.04 9.67 -6.15
N ALA A 76 6.03 10.38 -5.61
CA ALA A 76 5.98 11.05 -4.30
C ALA A 76 5.22 10.29 -3.19
N SER A 77 4.14 10.87 -2.67
CA SER A 77 3.34 10.39 -1.55
C SER A 77 2.49 9.15 -1.88
N LEU A 78 2.25 8.85 -3.16
CA LEU A 78 1.51 7.66 -3.59
C LEU A 78 2.26 6.35 -3.28
N TRP A 79 3.58 6.43 -3.01
CA TRP A 79 4.36 5.30 -2.49
C TRP A 79 3.91 4.84 -1.10
N LEU A 80 3.25 5.71 -0.33
CA LEU A 80 2.81 5.42 1.02
C LEU A 80 1.36 4.93 1.09
N VAL A 81 0.65 4.93 -0.04
CA VAL A 81 -0.70 4.40 -0.13
C VAL A 81 -0.64 2.88 0.08
N PRO A 82 -1.44 2.31 1.00
CA PRO A 82 -1.49 0.87 1.19
C PRO A 82 -2.37 0.23 0.11
N TRP A 83 -1.91 0.22 -1.14
CA TRP A 83 -2.69 -0.19 -2.33
C TRP A 83 -3.35 -1.57 -2.17
N ALA A 84 -2.70 -2.49 -1.48
CA ALA A 84 -3.21 -3.83 -1.18
C ALA A 84 -4.41 -3.84 -0.23
N ALA A 85 -4.48 -2.90 0.71
CA ALA A 85 -5.51 -2.79 1.73
C ALA A 85 -6.65 -1.84 1.35
N LEU A 86 -6.64 -1.29 0.12
CA LEU A 86 -7.73 -0.44 -0.32
C LEU A 86 -8.99 -1.28 -0.55
N PRO A 87 -10.15 -0.91 0.05
CA PRO A 87 -11.40 -1.60 -0.20
C PRO A 87 -11.89 -1.30 -1.62
N LEU A 88 -12.34 -2.34 -2.30
CA LEU A 88 -12.99 -2.30 -3.60
C LEU A 88 -14.50 -2.06 -3.43
N LYS A 89 -15.18 -1.76 -4.54
CA LYS A 89 -16.64 -1.49 -4.56
C LYS A 89 -17.49 -2.67 -4.07
N ASP A 90 -16.98 -3.89 -4.17
CA ASP A 90 -17.64 -5.12 -3.73
C ASP A 90 -17.35 -5.47 -2.26
N GLY A 91 -16.65 -4.60 -1.53
CA GLY A 91 -16.31 -4.77 -0.12
C GLY A 91 -15.07 -5.62 0.16
N ARG A 92 -14.45 -6.19 -0.88
CA ARG A 92 -13.18 -6.93 -0.76
C ARG A 92 -11.99 -5.98 -0.73
N TYR A 93 -10.86 -6.42 -0.19
CA TYR A 93 -9.61 -5.67 -0.31
C TYR A 93 -8.96 -5.90 -1.67
N ALA A 94 -8.23 -4.90 -2.19
CA ALA A 94 -7.60 -4.97 -3.51
C ALA A 94 -6.70 -6.20 -3.69
N VAL A 95 -5.98 -6.62 -2.63
CA VAL A 95 -5.13 -7.82 -2.64
C VAL A 95 -5.90 -9.13 -2.84
N GLU A 96 -7.19 -9.18 -2.50
CA GLU A 96 -8.02 -10.38 -2.64
C GLU A 96 -8.49 -10.60 -4.09
N ALA A 97 -8.53 -9.52 -4.89
CA ALA A 97 -8.96 -9.57 -6.28
C ALA A 97 -7.80 -9.41 -7.28
N HIS A 98 -6.70 -8.77 -6.88
CA HIS A 98 -5.62 -8.38 -7.79
C HIS A 98 -4.24 -8.77 -7.28
N THR A 99 -3.39 -9.23 -8.20
CA THR A 99 -1.94 -9.34 -7.94
C THR A 99 -1.31 -7.97 -8.09
N ILE A 100 -0.79 -7.40 -7.01
CA ILE A 100 -0.19 -6.06 -7.00
C ILE A 100 1.33 -6.19 -6.99
N SER A 101 2.00 -5.45 -7.87
CA SER A 101 3.46 -5.38 -7.95
C SER A 101 3.89 -3.92 -8.10
N TYR A 102 4.91 -3.52 -7.35
CA TYR A 102 5.46 -2.17 -7.41
C TYR A 102 6.64 -2.11 -8.37
N LEU A 103 6.72 -1.06 -9.15
CA LEU A 103 7.81 -0.79 -10.07
C LEU A 103 8.42 0.56 -9.71
N VAL A 104 9.74 0.60 -9.54
CA VAL A 104 10.49 1.85 -9.30
C VAL A 104 10.83 2.52 -10.63
N SER A 105 10.95 1.74 -11.71
CA SER A 105 11.10 2.27 -13.07
C SER A 105 10.58 1.30 -14.13
N GLY A 106 10.36 1.78 -15.36
CA GLY A 106 10.00 0.93 -16.50
C GLY A 106 11.02 -0.18 -16.82
N ARG A 107 12.26 -0.08 -16.31
CA ARG A 107 13.27 -1.13 -16.43
C ARG A 107 12.91 -2.39 -15.63
N ASP A 108 12.12 -2.27 -14.58
CA ASP A 108 11.72 -3.40 -13.74
C ASP A 108 10.80 -4.37 -14.52
N LEU A 109 10.04 -3.87 -15.50
CA LEU A 109 9.26 -4.70 -16.43
C LEU A 109 10.14 -5.44 -17.43
N ALA A 110 11.27 -4.84 -17.80
CA ALA A 110 12.25 -5.42 -18.74
C ALA A 110 13.25 -6.36 -18.05
N ALA A 111 13.15 -6.53 -16.71
CA ALA A 111 13.99 -7.45 -15.98
C ALA A 111 13.73 -8.88 -16.49
N VAL A 112 14.67 -9.36 -17.31
CA VAL A 112 14.70 -10.75 -17.75
C VAL A 112 14.80 -11.60 -16.49
N PRO A 113 13.90 -12.59 -16.27
CA PRO A 113 14.04 -13.49 -15.14
C PRO A 113 15.44 -14.07 -15.18
N SER A 114 16.23 -13.78 -14.14
CA SER A 114 17.61 -14.22 -14.04
C SER A 114 17.63 -15.74 -14.13
N GLN A 115 18.25 -16.27 -15.18
CA GLN A 115 18.56 -17.69 -15.28
C GLN A 115 19.71 -18.08 -14.33
N ALA A 116 20.24 -17.15 -13.53
CA ALA A 116 21.27 -17.46 -12.56
C ALA A 116 20.69 -18.42 -11.51
N LYS A 117 21.29 -19.60 -11.42
CA LYS A 117 21.03 -20.52 -10.31
C LYS A 117 21.34 -19.78 -9.00
N PRO A 118 20.45 -19.82 -8.00
CA PRO A 118 20.73 -19.22 -6.71
C PRO A 118 22.02 -19.83 -6.15
N SER A 119 23.08 -19.03 -6.08
CA SER A 119 24.30 -19.41 -5.36
C SER A 119 24.07 -19.25 -3.87
N ARG A 120 24.88 -19.92 -3.04
CA ARG A 120 24.80 -19.80 -1.58
C ARG A 120 24.73 -18.32 -1.16
N PRO A 121 23.75 -17.91 -0.34
CA PRO A 121 23.61 -16.52 0.08
C PRO A 121 24.87 -16.11 0.85
N ARG A 122 25.46 -14.98 0.45
CA ARG A 122 26.57 -14.34 1.17
C ARG A 122 26.02 -13.10 1.88
N MET A 123 26.16 -13.06 3.19
CA MET A 123 25.94 -11.85 3.97
C MET A 123 27.20 -10.99 3.86
N MET A 124 27.05 -9.75 3.39
CA MET A 124 28.09 -8.73 3.50
C MET A 124 27.71 -7.85 4.69
N ALA A 125 28.46 -7.95 5.78
CA ALA A 125 28.19 -7.26 7.02
C ALA A 125 29.47 -6.54 7.49
N ASP A 126 29.87 -5.51 6.76
CA ASP A 126 30.76 -4.41 7.22
C ASP A 126 30.91 -3.36 6.09
N PRO A 127 29.88 -2.57 5.75
CA PRO A 127 30.08 -1.46 4.85
C PRO A 127 30.80 -0.33 5.60
N ASP A 128 32.09 -0.18 5.34
CA ASP A 128 32.87 0.98 5.77
C ASP A 128 32.38 2.22 5.00
N TYR A 129 31.67 3.11 5.70
CA TYR A 129 31.28 4.42 5.19
C TYR A 129 32.21 5.46 5.82
N ASN A 130 33.15 6.00 5.02
CA ASN A 130 33.77 7.30 5.31
C ASN A 130 32.89 8.43 4.79
#